data_AF-A0A836WMM4-F1
#
_entry.id   AF-A0A836WMM4-F1
#
_cell.length_a   1.000
_cell.length_b   1.000
_cell.length_c   1.000
_cell.angle_alpha   90.00
_cell.angle_beta   90.00
_cell.angle_gamma   90.00
#
_symmetry.space_group_name_H-M   'P 1'
#
loop_
_entity.id
_entity.type
_entity.pdbx_description
1 polymer ?
#
loop_
_entity_poly.entity_id
_entity_poly.type
_entity_poly.pdbx_seq_one_letter_code
_entity_poly.pdbx_strand_id
1 'polypeptide(L)'
;MDAIKSAQIQNTLFNQLTDKNLQRLRGQSEFGKGASQKEMEKVARDFESIFINKLFESMRKAIPKSDLLDSSAMDMYQTMLDQEMAKEMSKQKGMGMGEMVYNDLSRMNKLLRGETFPTHLPQIPLTEKSGNELGE
;
A
#
# COMPACT_ATOMS: atom_id res chain seq x y z
N MET A 1 -7.93 -18.71 -31.15
CA MET A 1 -7.41 -19.14 -29.82
C MET A 1 -6.40 -18.14 -29.25
N ASP A 2 -6.21 -16.98 -29.89
CA ASP A 2 -5.05 -16.10 -29.63
C ASP A 2 -5.30 -15.00 -28.59
N ALA A 3 -6.55 -14.57 -28.41
CA ALA A 3 -6.92 -13.54 -27.42
C ALA A 3 -6.79 -14.02 -25.95
N ILE A 4 -7.00 -15.32 -25.69
CA ILE A 4 -6.89 -15.89 -24.33
C ILE A 4 -5.42 -15.92 -23.89
N LYS A 5 -4.50 -16.17 -24.83
CA LYS A 5 -3.05 -16.21 -24.56
C LYS A 5 -2.48 -14.81 -24.30
N SER A 6 -2.91 -13.77 -25.02
CA SER A 6 -2.42 -12.41 -24.80
C SER A 6 -2.87 -11.82 -23.46
N ALA A 7 -4.14 -12.03 -23.07
CA ALA A 7 -4.66 -11.63 -21.77
C ALA A 7 -3.96 -12.35 -20.59
N GLN A 8 -3.64 -13.65 -20.76
CA GLN A 8 -2.85 -14.39 -19.77
C GLN A 8 -1.40 -13.87 -19.66
N ILE A 9 -0.76 -13.50 -20.77
CA ILE A 9 0.60 -12.94 -20.78
C ILE A 9 0.64 -11.57 -20.06
N GLN A 10 -0.39 -10.75 -20.24
CA GLN A 10 -0.49 -9.42 -19.61
C GLN A 10 -0.70 -9.52 -18.10
N ASN A 11 -1.61 -10.40 -17.64
CA ASN A 11 -1.78 -10.71 -16.22
C ASN A 11 -0.49 -11.26 -15.59
N THR A 12 0.27 -12.04 -16.36
CA THR A 12 1.55 -12.61 -15.91
C THR A 12 2.63 -11.54 -15.77
N LEU A 13 2.73 -10.59 -16.71
CA LEU A 13 3.74 -9.53 -16.65
C LEU A 13 3.44 -8.51 -15.54
N PHE A 14 2.17 -8.22 -15.28
CA PHE A 14 1.76 -7.33 -14.19
C PHE A 14 2.07 -7.92 -12.81
N ASN A 15 1.68 -9.18 -12.56
CA ASN A 15 2.00 -9.85 -11.30
C ASN A 15 3.52 -9.88 -11.08
N GLN A 16 4.30 -10.11 -12.12
CA GLN A 16 5.76 -10.04 -12.05
C GLN A 16 6.29 -8.66 -11.67
N LEU A 17 5.65 -7.56 -12.09
CA LEU A 17 6.07 -6.21 -11.70
C LEU A 17 5.73 -5.93 -10.23
N THR A 18 4.54 -6.29 -9.77
CA THR A 18 4.16 -6.18 -8.35
C THR A 18 5.06 -7.04 -7.47
N ASP A 19 5.33 -8.28 -7.88
CA ASP A 19 6.23 -9.19 -7.17
C ASP A 19 7.66 -8.67 -7.16
N LYS A 20 8.15 -8.12 -8.27
CA LYS A 20 9.47 -7.45 -8.30
C LYS A 20 9.50 -6.24 -7.39
N ASN A 21 8.43 -5.46 -7.29
CA ASN A 21 8.35 -4.31 -6.38
C ASN A 21 8.39 -4.77 -4.92
N LEU A 22 7.65 -5.83 -4.57
CA LEU A 22 7.67 -6.47 -3.25
C LEU A 22 9.04 -7.08 -2.90
N GLN A 23 9.68 -7.73 -3.86
CA GLN A 23 11.04 -8.28 -3.68
C GLN A 23 12.06 -7.16 -3.45
N ARG A 24 11.95 -6.03 -4.17
CA ARG A 24 12.78 -4.84 -3.92
C ARG A 24 12.50 -4.25 -2.54
N LEU A 25 11.24 -4.19 -2.12
CA LEU A 25 10.88 -3.72 -0.79
C LEU A 25 11.56 -4.60 0.28
N ARG A 26 11.43 -5.92 0.15
CA ARG A 26 12.04 -6.90 1.06
C ARG A 26 13.58 -6.87 1.04
N GLY A 27 14.19 -6.59 -0.10
CA GLY A 27 15.65 -6.50 -0.24
C GLY A 27 16.24 -5.16 0.21
N GLN A 28 15.47 -4.08 0.17
CA GLN A 28 15.87 -2.76 0.68
C GLN A 28 15.68 -2.63 2.19
N SER A 29 14.71 -3.34 2.74
CA SER A 29 14.47 -3.40 4.17
C SER A 29 15.46 -4.35 4.83
N GLU A 30 16.46 -3.81 5.54
CA GLU A 30 17.25 -4.56 6.52
C GLU A 30 16.40 -4.86 7.77
N PHE A 31 15.21 -5.47 7.57
CA PHE A 31 14.31 -5.89 8.64
C PHE A 31 15.08 -6.81 9.59
N GLY A 32 15.21 -6.41 10.85
CA GLY A 32 15.95 -7.21 11.83
C GLY A 32 17.34 -6.69 12.19
N LYS A 33 17.97 -5.83 11.36
CA LYS A 33 19.38 -5.44 11.53
C LYS A 33 19.60 -4.00 11.99
N GLY A 34 18.61 -3.39 12.64
CA GLY A 34 18.70 -1.99 13.05
C GLY A 34 18.44 -1.02 11.90
N ALA A 35 17.35 -1.24 11.15
CA ALA A 35 16.94 -0.31 10.09
C ALA A 35 16.77 1.11 10.66
N SER A 36 17.22 2.10 9.91
CA SER A 36 17.05 3.50 10.28
C SER A 36 15.56 3.88 10.23
N GLN A 37 15.20 4.91 11.01
CA GLN A 37 13.84 5.45 11.02
C GLN A 37 13.36 5.82 9.61
N LYS A 38 14.25 6.39 8.78
CA LYS A 38 13.97 6.79 7.41
C LYS A 38 13.69 5.60 6.49
N GLU A 39 14.39 4.49 6.65
CA GLU A 39 14.16 3.27 5.88
C GLU A 39 12.81 2.65 6.24
N MET A 40 12.49 2.57 7.53
CA MET A 40 11.20 2.06 7.98
C MET A 40 10.03 2.92 7.49
N GLU A 41 10.18 4.25 7.52
CA GLU A 41 9.17 5.18 6.99
C GLU A 41 8.99 4.98 5.48
N LYS A 42 10.09 4.88 4.73
CA LYS A 42 10.04 4.59 3.28
C LYS A 42 9.31 3.27 3.02
N VAL A 43 9.66 2.21 3.73
CA VAL A 43 9.08 0.88 3.56
C VAL A 43 7.58 0.89 3.87
N ALA A 44 7.19 1.61 4.93
CA ALA A 44 5.80 1.74 5.31
C ALA A 44 4.95 2.50 4.27
N ARG A 45 5.49 3.59 3.70
CA ARG A 45 4.85 4.32 2.59
C ARG A 45 4.76 3.47 1.32
N ASP A 46 5.82 2.75 0.97
CA ASP A 46 5.84 1.85 -0.17
C ASP A 46 4.80 0.72 -0.01
N PHE A 47 4.60 0.22 1.21
CA PHE A 47 3.54 -0.75 1.52
C PHE A 47 2.14 -0.15 1.32
N GLU A 48 1.90 1.07 1.80
CA GLU A 48 0.61 1.75 1.60
C GLU A 48 0.30 1.97 0.12
N SER A 49 1.31 2.32 -0.70
CA SER A 49 1.16 2.42 -2.16
C SER A 49 0.69 1.10 -2.79
N ILE A 50 1.28 -0.03 -2.38
CA ILE A 50 0.87 -1.35 -2.87
C ILE A 50 -0.57 -1.66 -2.46
N PHE A 51 -0.94 -1.35 -1.22
CA PHE A 51 -2.30 -1.56 -0.74
C PHE A 51 -3.32 -0.74 -1.52
N ILE A 52 -3.07 0.56 -1.73
CA ILE A 52 -3.95 1.45 -2.50
C ILE A 52 -4.12 0.94 -3.93
N ASN A 53 -3.03 0.48 -4.56
CA ASN A 53 -3.10 -0.12 -5.88
C ASN A 53 -4.01 -1.37 -5.90
N LYS A 54 -3.92 -2.24 -4.88
CA LYS A 54 -4.80 -3.41 -4.72
C LYS A 54 -6.25 -3.03 -4.44
N LEU A 55 -6.47 -1.91 -3.74
CA LEU A 55 -7.80 -1.35 -3.55
C LEU A 55 -8.41 -0.93 -4.90
N PHE A 56 -7.68 -0.17 -5.72
CA PHE A 56 -8.14 0.22 -7.06
C PHE A 56 -8.43 -0.98 -7.94
N GLU A 57 -7.56 -1.97 -7.94
CA GLU A 57 -7.77 -3.23 -8.66
C GLU A 57 -9.07 -3.92 -8.22
N SER A 58 -9.31 -3.99 -6.90
CA SER A 58 -10.51 -4.61 -6.34
C SER A 58 -11.79 -3.82 -6.69
N MET A 59 -11.73 -2.49 -6.63
CA MET A 59 -12.84 -1.62 -7.03
C MET A 59 -13.19 -1.81 -8.50
N ARG A 60 -12.20 -1.89 -9.40
CA ARG A 60 -12.43 -2.13 -10.83
C ARG A 60 -12.99 -3.51 -11.12
N LYS A 61 -12.50 -4.54 -10.42
CA LYS A 61 -13.05 -5.91 -10.53
C LYS A 61 -14.50 -6.00 -10.08
N ALA A 62 -14.95 -5.11 -9.20
CA ALA A 62 -16.34 -5.05 -8.75
C ALA A 62 -17.29 -4.38 -9.76
N ILE A 63 -16.76 -3.65 -10.76
CA ILE A 63 -17.56 -3.03 -11.82
C ILE A 63 -17.73 -4.05 -12.96
N PRO A 64 -18.98 -4.39 -13.38
CA PRO A 64 -19.21 -5.29 -14.50
C PRO A 64 -18.56 -4.74 -15.77
N LYS A 65 -17.68 -5.54 -16.40
CA LYS A 65 -17.09 -5.19 -17.70
C LYS A 65 -18.13 -5.36 -18.81
N SER A 66 -18.22 -4.37 -19.70
CA SER A 66 -18.98 -4.49 -20.95
C SER A 66 -18.01 -4.78 -22.10
N ASP A 67 -18.39 -5.65 -23.03
CA ASP A 67 -17.54 -6.09 -24.15
C ASP A 67 -17.06 -4.93 -25.06
N LEU A 68 -17.70 -3.77 -25.01
CA LEU A 68 -17.33 -2.58 -25.77
C LEU A 68 -16.13 -1.81 -25.19
N LEU A 69 -15.85 -1.96 -23.90
CA LEU A 69 -14.77 -1.23 -23.21
C LEU A 69 -13.61 -2.14 -22.78
N ASP A 70 -13.70 -3.45 -23.03
CA ASP A 70 -12.70 -4.42 -22.61
C ASP A 70 -11.57 -4.52 -23.65
N SER A 71 -10.53 -3.72 -23.45
CA SER A 71 -9.33 -3.68 -24.28
C SER A 71 -8.11 -3.91 -23.39
N SER A 72 -7.24 -4.83 -23.79
CA SER A 72 -6.01 -5.09 -23.06
C SER A 72 -5.07 -3.89 -22.97
N ALA A 73 -5.08 -3.03 -23.99
CA ALA A 73 -4.27 -1.81 -23.98
C ALA A 73 -4.83 -0.79 -22.97
N MET A 74 -6.16 -0.73 -22.83
CA MET A 74 -6.83 0.11 -21.84
C MET A 74 -6.56 -0.39 -20.42
N ASP A 75 -6.68 -1.70 -20.19
CA ASP A 75 -6.36 -2.32 -18.90
C ASP A 75 -4.92 -2.03 -18.47
N MET A 76 -3.96 -2.12 -19.40
CA MET A 76 -2.56 -1.81 -19.13
C MET A 76 -2.37 -0.32 -18.77
N TYR A 77 -2.92 0.59 -19.58
CA TYR A 77 -2.84 2.03 -19.32
C TYR A 77 -3.43 2.38 -17.95
N GLN A 78 -4.60 1.82 -17.66
CA GLN A 78 -5.34 2.09 -16.43
C GLN A 78 -4.61 1.53 -15.21
N THR A 79 -3.98 0.37 -15.34
CA THR A 79 -3.11 -0.21 -14.32
C THR A 79 -1.90 0.70 -14.02
N MET A 80 -1.24 1.22 -15.05
CA MET A 80 -0.11 2.16 -14.87
C MET A 80 -0.55 3.46 -14.21
N LEU A 81 -1.73 3.96 -14.59
CA LEU A 81 -2.34 5.14 -13.98
C LEU A 81 -2.62 4.90 -12.49
N ASP A 82 -3.25 3.77 -12.16
CA ASP A 82 -3.58 3.39 -10.78
C ASP A 82 -2.30 3.20 -9.94
N GLN A 83 -1.18 2.76 -10.54
CA GLN A 83 0.12 2.65 -9.87
C GLN A 83 0.70 4.02 -9.49
N GLU A 84 0.75 4.97 -10.43
CA GLU A 84 1.27 6.30 -10.13
C GLU A 84 0.35 7.07 -9.17
N MET A 85 -0.97 6.89 -9.31
CA MET A 85 -1.94 7.45 -8.37
C MET A 85 -1.74 6.89 -6.96
N ALA A 86 -1.60 5.58 -6.81
CA ALA A 86 -1.37 4.94 -5.53
C ALA A 86 -0.05 5.41 -4.88
N LYS A 87 1.01 5.55 -5.68
CA LYS A 87 2.29 6.10 -5.25
C LYS A 87 2.17 7.55 -4.79
N GLU A 88 1.44 8.40 -5.51
CA GLU A 88 1.26 9.79 -5.11
C GLU A 88 0.41 9.91 -3.84
N MET A 89 -0.67 9.14 -3.74
CA MET A 89 -1.52 9.11 -2.54
C MET A 89 -0.77 8.63 -1.30
N SER A 90 0.17 7.69 -1.44
CA SER A 90 1.02 7.21 -0.33
C SER A 90 2.07 8.21 0.16
N LYS A 91 2.38 9.26 -0.62
CA LYS A 91 3.34 10.31 -0.21
C LYS A 91 2.70 11.39 0.64
N GLN A 92 1.42 11.70 0.37
CA GLN A 92 0.64 12.65 1.14
C GLN A 92 0.11 11.97 2.41
N LYS A 93 -0.61 12.70 3.26
CA LYS A 93 -1.29 12.13 4.44
C LYS A 93 -2.34 11.14 3.91
N GLY A 94 -1.92 9.89 3.75
CA GLY A 94 -2.64 8.82 3.05
C GLY A 94 -3.84 8.31 3.86
N MET A 95 -4.04 6.99 3.86
CA MET A 95 -5.13 6.36 4.62
C MET A 95 -4.72 6.02 6.06
N GLY A 96 -3.46 6.24 6.42
CA GLY A 96 -2.92 5.98 7.77
C GLY A 96 -2.42 4.55 7.97
N MET A 97 -2.49 3.71 6.94
CA MET A 97 -1.93 2.34 7.01
C MET A 97 -0.40 2.37 7.02
N GLY A 98 0.22 3.33 6.31
CA GLY A 98 1.66 3.54 6.39
C GLY A 98 2.11 3.85 7.83
N GLU A 99 1.36 4.67 8.58
CA GLU A 99 1.69 4.99 9.96
C GLU A 99 1.61 3.76 10.88
N MET A 100 0.59 2.92 10.68
CA MET A 100 0.43 1.67 11.43
C MET A 100 1.60 0.72 11.19
N VAL A 101 1.95 0.49 9.92
CA VAL A 101 3.09 -0.36 9.56
C VAL A 101 4.39 0.22 10.11
N TYR A 102 4.61 1.52 10.00
CA TYR A 102 5.77 2.18 10.57
C TYR A 102 5.87 1.97 12.10
N ASN A 103 4.74 2.11 12.82
CA ASN A 103 4.68 1.93 14.27
C ASN A 103 5.04 0.48 14.67
N ASP A 104 4.55 -0.50 13.92
CA ASP A 104 4.87 -1.91 14.14
C ASP A 104 6.35 -2.19 13.87
N LEU A 105 6.87 -1.69 12.74
CA LEU A 105 8.29 -1.80 12.41
C LEU A 105 9.17 -1.12 13.48
N SER A 106 8.74 0.01 14.02
CA SER A 106 9.46 0.74 15.07
C SER A 106 9.48 -0.01 16.37
N ARG A 107 8.34 -0.58 16.76
CA ARG A 107 8.23 -1.46 17.93
C ARG A 107 9.15 -2.66 17.78
N MET A 108 9.15 -3.33 16.63
CA MET A 108 10.02 -4.48 16.35
C MET A 108 11.50 -4.09 16.38
N ASN A 109 11.87 -2.96 15.77
CA ASN A 109 13.25 -2.49 15.76
C ASN A 109 13.77 -2.20 17.18
N LYS A 110 12.92 -1.62 18.05
CA LYS A 110 13.25 -1.41 19.47
C LYS A 110 13.42 -2.74 20.23
N LEU A 111 12.56 -3.73 19.98
CA LEU A 111 12.70 -5.09 20.54
C LEU A 111 14.06 -5.70 20.19
N LEU A 112 14.45 -5.61 18.92
CA LEU A 112 15.70 -6.17 18.40
C LEU A 112 16.95 -5.47 18.96
N ARG A 113 16.83 -4.19 19.34
CA ARG A 113 17.91 -3.40 19.94
C ARG A 113 18.00 -3.56 21.46
N GLY A 114 17.15 -4.39 22.07
CA GLY A 114 17.15 -4.64 23.52
C GLY A 114 16.63 -3.47 24.36
N GLU A 115 15.89 -2.54 23.77
CA GLU A 115 15.29 -1.41 24.48
C GLU A 115 14.04 -1.87 25.27
N THR A 116 13.95 -1.54 26.56
CA THR A 116 12.84 -1.93 27.45
C THR A 116 11.55 -1.17 27.12
N PHE A 117 10.43 -1.89 27.02
CA PHE A 117 9.12 -1.30 26.71
C PHE A 117 8.45 -0.69 27.95
N PRO A 118 7.81 0.49 27.85
CA PRO A 118 6.75 0.83 28.78
C PRO A 118 5.56 -0.11 28.51
N THR A 119 5.11 -0.82 29.54
CA THR A 119 4.07 -1.87 29.51
C THR A 119 2.66 -1.35 29.18
N HIS A 120 2.51 -0.09 28.75
CA HIS A 120 1.23 0.55 28.44
C HIS A 120 1.11 0.77 26.93
N LEU A 121 0.12 0.13 26.31
CA LEU A 121 -0.26 0.41 24.94
C LEU A 121 -0.67 1.89 24.83
N PRO A 122 -0.10 2.69 23.90
CA PRO A 122 -0.66 4.00 23.62
C PRO A 122 -2.10 3.79 23.15
N GLN A 123 -3.05 4.32 23.92
CA GLN A 123 -4.46 4.27 23.53
C GLN A 123 -4.61 5.01 22.20
N ILE A 124 -5.29 4.39 21.24
CA ILE A 124 -5.74 5.08 20.03
C ILE A 124 -6.60 6.25 20.52
N PRO A 125 -6.25 7.51 20.22
CA PRO A 125 -7.12 8.63 20.56
C PRO A 125 -8.45 8.41 19.85
N LEU A 126 -9.49 8.06 20.62
CA LEU A 126 -10.86 8.18 20.18
C LEU A 126 -11.09 9.67 19.99
N THR A 127 -10.93 10.17 18.77
CA THR A 127 -11.36 11.54 18.45
C THR A 127 -12.88 11.54 18.45
N GLU A 128 -13.49 11.61 19.63
CA GLU A 128 -14.82 12.18 19.77
C GLU A 128 -14.70 13.67 19.45
N LYS A 129 -14.74 14.01 18.16
CA LYS A 129 -15.29 15.32 17.79
C LYS A 129 -16.78 15.25 18.10
N SER A 130 -17.11 15.54 19.35
CA SER A 130 -18.42 15.98 19.79
C SER A 130 -18.91 17.03 18.81
N GLY A 131 -19.98 16.72 18.08
CA GLY A 131 -20.71 17.72 17.34
C GLY A 131 -21.25 18.76 18.32
N ASN A 132 -20.85 20.02 18.12
CA ASN A 132 -21.62 21.15 18.63
C ASN A 132 -21.14 22.46 17.99
N GLU A 133 -21.51 22.71 16.73
CA GLU A 133 -21.58 24.08 16.17
C GLU A 133 -22.77 24.15 15.20
N LEU A 134 -23.99 24.16 15.76
CA LEU A 134 -25.19 24.70 15.14
C LEU A 134 -25.85 25.64 16.18
N GLY A 135 -25.87 26.93 15.86
CA GLY A 135 -26.30 28.04 16.72
C GLY A 135 -25.06 28.78 17.25
N GLU A 136 -24.76 30.02 16.84
CA GLU A 136 -25.65 31.16 16.54
C GLU A 136 -25.36 31.85 15.21
#